data_AF-A0A3C0G9D0-F1
#
_entry.id   AF-A0A3C0G9D0-F1
#
_cell.length_a   1.000
_cell.length_b   1.000
_cell.length_c   1.000
_cell.angle_alpha   90.00
_cell.angle_beta   90.00
_cell.angle_gamma   90.00
#
_symmetry.space_group_name_H-M   'P 1'
#
loop_
_entity.id
_entity.type
_entity.pdbx_description
1 polymer ?
#
loop_
_entity_poly.entity_id
_entity_poly.type
_entity_poly.pdbx_seq_one_letter_code
_entity_poly.pdbx_strand_id
1 'polypeptide(L)'
;MEKWKQTAKYRNATRPKSFVVKIHLHGSAGRRGYPTALIGVNDKEYLRQTIEEKSTLEFSVDSIKKRNFLFIEMLDKTSKDTVVQGHNAQIVKDMRIKIEKLFIDEIDMRNHIFKAKQRPIYHTFNQGPKVVNSDHIFFSGKWKLYFENPPRLFFANKTYSKALVSNPKKQEQVIHYKKKLDEYFFGKK
;
A
#
# COMPACT_ATOMS: atom_id res chain seq x y z
N MET A 1 4.52 13.23 -34.97
CA MET A 1 3.47 13.97 -34.21
C MET A 1 2.51 12.97 -33.51
N GLU A 2 3.02 12.04 -32.69
CA GLU A 2 2.24 10.84 -32.26
C GLU A 2 2.28 10.50 -30.75
N LYS A 3 3.24 11.01 -29.96
CA LYS A 3 3.35 10.70 -28.52
C LYS A 3 2.15 11.24 -27.69
N TRP A 4 1.59 12.37 -28.10
CA TRP A 4 0.43 13.00 -27.46
C TRP A 4 -0.89 12.22 -27.66
N LYS A 5 -1.10 11.63 -28.84
CA LYS A 5 -2.30 10.81 -29.12
C LYS A 5 -2.36 9.52 -28.31
N GLN A 6 -1.21 8.87 -28.06
CA GLN A 6 -1.16 7.71 -27.17
C GLN A 6 -1.56 8.11 -25.73
N THR A 7 -0.99 9.19 -25.21
CA THR A 7 -1.31 9.71 -23.85
C THR A 7 -2.80 10.07 -23.68
N ALA A 8 -3.45 10.57 -24.73
CA ALA A 8 -4.89 10.90 -24.74
C ALA A 8 -5.79 9.65 -24.74
N LYS A 9 -5.42 8.57 -25.44
CA LYS A 9 -6.18 7.30 -25.46
C LYS A 9 -6.21 6.65 -24.07
N TYR A 10 -5.14 6.79 -23.28
CA TYR A 10 -5.07 6.33 -21.89
C TYR A 10 -5.88 7.18 -20.90
N ARG A 11 -6.08 8.48 -21.17
CA ARG A 11 -7.01 9.32 -20.39
C ARG A 11 -8.48 8.89 -20.57
N ASN A 12 -8.78 8.26 -21.71
CA ASN A 12 -10.12 7.81 -22.09
C ASN A 12 -10.41 6.34 -21.76
N ALA A 13 -9.58 5.67 -20.95
CA ALA A 13 -9.96 4.40 -20.32
C ALA A 13 -10.98 4.68 -19.21
N THR A 14 -12.20 5.08 -19.61
CA THR A 14 -13.31 5.52 -18.75
C THR A 14 -14.03 4.38 -18.05
N ARG A 15 -13.71 3.12 -18.38
CA ARG A 15 -14.32 1.95 -17.74
C ARG A 15 -13.50 1.54 -16.52
N PRO A 16 -14.12 1.49 -15.32
CA PRO A 16 -13.45 0.95 -14.17
C PRO A 16 -12.92 -0.45 -14.43
N LYS A 17 -11.63 -0.67 -14.17
CA LYS A 17 -11.05 -2.01 -14.25
C LYS A 17 -10.98 -2.63 -12.86
N SER A 18 -11.32 -3.91 -12.76
CA SER A 18 -10.98 -4.70 -11.59
C SER A 18 -9.47 -4.88 -11.52
N PHE A 19 -8.98 -5.12 -10.30
CA PHE A 19 -7.56 -5.36 -10.05
C PHE A 19 -7.38 -6.29 -8.86
N VAL A 20 -6.24 -6.97 -8.80
CA VAL A 20 -5.88 -7.85 -7.68
C VAL A 20 -4.89 -7.14 -6.78
N VAL A 21 -5.10 -7.23 -5.47
CA VAL A 21 -4.17 -6.75 -4.45
C VAL A 21 -3.58 -7.95 -3.73
N LYS A 22 -2.24 -8.00 -3.66
CA LYS A 22 -1.50 -8.99 -2.87
C LYS A 22 -0.59 -8.28 -1.88
N ILE A 23 -0.69 -8.62 -0.60
CA ILE A 23 0.03 -7.95 0.49
C ILE A 23 0.75 -8.99 1.32
N HIS A 24 2.04 -8.75 1.57
CA HIS A 24 2.82 -9.52 2.53
C HIS A 24 2.98 -8.69 3.78
N LEU A 25 2.42 -9.18 4.88
CA LEU A 25 2.44 -8.53 6.18
C LEU A 25 3.27 -9.35 7.16
N HIS A 26 3.98 -8.65 8.05
CA HIS A 26 4.62 -9.23 9.20
C HIS A 26 4.03 -8.66 10.50
N GLY A 27 3.32 -9.47 11.27
CA GLY A 27 2.78 -9.12 12.58
C GLY A 27 3.78 -9.42 13.69
N SER A 28 3.98 -8.47 14.59
CA SER A 28 4.69 -8.71 15.85
C SER A 28 3.67 -8.76 16.97
N ALA A 29 3.74 -9.81 17.79
CA ALA A 29 2.89 -9.91 18.96
C ALA A 29 3.24 -8.83 19.99
N GLY A 30 2.23 -8.29 20.66
CA GLY A 30 2.37 -7.52 21.89
C GLY A 30 2.14 -8.39 23.12
N ARG A 31 1.76 -7.75 24.23
CA ARG A 31 1.35 -8.45 25.47
C ARG A 31 0.12 -9.33 25.27
N ARG A 32 -0.88 -8.86 24.53
CA ARG A 32 -2.18 -9.53 24.34
C ARG A 32 -2.26 -10.42 23.10
N GLY A 33 -1.13 -10.68 22.43
CA GLY A 33 -1.08 -11.51 21.22
C GLY A 33 -0.77 -10.71 19.96
N TYR A 34 -1.15 -11.26 18.80
CA TYR A 34 -0.87 -10.70 17.48
C TYR A 34 -1.90 -9.65 17.05
N PRO A 35 -1.51 -8.71 16.17
CA PRO A 35 -2.41 -7.66 15.69
C PRO A 35 -3.47 -8.21 14.73
N THR A 36 -4.69 -7.66 14.80
CA THR A 36 -5.71 -7.87 13.77
C THR A 36 -5.62 -6.75 12.74
N ALA A 37 -5.50 -7.10 11.46
CA ALA A 37 -5.49 -6.16 10.35
C ALA A 37 -6.87 -6.10 9.68
N LEU A 38 -7.36 -4.88 9.44
CA LEU A 38 -8.45 -4.61 8.54
C LEU A 38 -7.90 -3.99 7.24
N ILE A 39 -8.24 -4.60 6.11
CA ILE A 39 -7.74 -4.20 4.79
C ILE A 39 -8.92 -3.95 3.87
N GLY A 40 -8.87 -2.83 3.16
CA GLY A 40 -9.92 -2.49 2.22
C GLY A 40 -9.53 -1.41 1.22
N VAL A 41 -10.47 -1.11 0.31
CA VAL A 41 -10.31 -0.05 -0.67
C VAL A 41 -11.47 0.92 -0.51
N ASN A 42 -11.14 2.20 -0.34
CA ASN A 42 -12.07 3.26 0.02
C ASN A 42 -12.81 2.94 1.32
N ASP A 43 -14.11 2.68 1.23
CA ASP A 43 -15.00 2.37 2.35
C ASP A 43 -15.41 0.89 2.38
N LYS A 44 -14.93 0.09 1.42
CA LYS A 44 -15.23 -1.34 1.33
C LYS A 44 -14.13 -2.15 1.99
N GLU A 45 -14.51 -2.94 2.99
CA GLU A 45 -13.67 -3.93 3.65
C GLU A 45 -13.57 -5.18 2.76
N TYR A 46 -12.36 -5.75 2.66
CA TYR A 46 -12.11 -6.96 1.89
C TYR A 46 -11.56 -8.09 2.76
N LEU A 47 -10.69 -7.75 3.72
CA LEU A 47 -10.10 -8.73 4.63
C LEU A 47 -10.06 -8.19 6.05
N ARG A 48 -10.35 -9.06 7.01
CA ARG A 48 -10.18 -8.82 8.44
C ARG A 48 -9.57 -10.08 9.05
N GLN A 49 -8.30 -10.01 9.46
CA GLN A 49 -7.57 -11.21 9.89
C GLN A 49 -6.47 -10.88 10.91
N THR A 50 -6.25 -11.78 11.87
CA THR A 50 -5.08 -11.77 12.76
C THR A 50 -3.81 -12.07 11.98
N ILE A 51 -2.81 -11.20 12.09
CA ILE A 51 -1.53 -11.33 11.37
C ILE A 51 -0.51 -11.92 12.34
N GLU A 52 -0.33 -13.23 12.25
CA GLU A 52 0.70 -13.97 12.98
C GLU A 52 1.95 -14.06 12.13
N GLU A 53 3.08 -13.58 12.66
CA GLU A 53 4.36 -13.54 11.97
C GLU A 53 4.20 -13.10 10.51
N LYS A 54 4.56 -13.96 9.53
CA LYS A 54 4.41 -13.67 8.10
C LYS A 54 3.07 -14.18 7.58
N SER A 55 2.27 -13.26 7.04
CA SER A 55 1.01 -13.57 6.37
C SER A 55 0.99 -13.00 4.95
N THR A 56 0.48 -13.78 4.00
CA THR A 56 0.23 -13.32 2.63
C THR A 56 -1.27 -13.25 2.41
N LEU A 57 -1.75 -12.08 2.01
CA LEU A 57 -3.16 -11.78 1.83
C LEU A 57 -3.41 -11.38 0.39
N GLU A 58 -4.44 -11.92 -0.22
CA GLU A 58 -4.79 -11.65 -1.61
C GLU A 58 -6.29 -11.47 -1.75
N PHE A 59 -6.72 -10.44 -2.46
CA PHE A 59 -8.13 -10.18 -2.73
C PHE A 59 -8.32 -9.44 -4.05
N SER A 60 -9.46 -9.69 -4.67
CA SER A 60 -9.87 -9.02 -5.91
C SER A 60 -10.75 -7.83 -5.59
N VAL A 61 -10.53 -6.72 -6.30
CA VAL A 61 -11.29 -5.48 -6.14
C VAL A 61 -12.07 -5.22 -7.42
N ASP A 62 -13.39 -5.37 -7.36
CA ASP A 62 -14.27 -5.04 -8.46
C ASP A 62 -14.42 -3.52 -8.60
N SER A 63 -14.19 -3.02 -9.82
CA SER A 63 -14.56 -1.70 -10.34
C SER A 63 -14.66 -0.55 -9.32
N ILE A 64 -13.62 0.28 -9.27
CA ILE A 64 -13.49 1.39 -8.33
C ILE A 64 -13.72 2.76 -8.98
N LYS A 65 -13.96 3.77 -8.14
CA LYS A 65 -14.09 5.19 -8.51
C LYS A 65 -12.84 5.68 -9.26
N LYS A 66 -12.87 6.91 -9.81
CA LYS A 66 -11.70 7.51 -10.47
C LYS A 66 -10.48 7.64 -9.52
N ARG A 67 -10.73 8.00 -8.26
CA ARG A 67 -9.72 8.15 -7.21
C ARG A 67 -10.02 7.21 -6.07
N ASN A 68 -8.99 6.53 -5.57
CA ASN A 68 -9.11 5.49 -4.58
C ASN A 68 -7.98 5.54 -3.57
N PHE A 69 -8.19 4.88 -2.46
CA PHE A 69 -7.12 4.55 -1.54
C PHE A 69 -7.25 3.12 -1.05
N LEU A 70 -6.13 2.39 -1.04
CA LEU A 70 -5.98 1.16 -0.29
C LEU A 70 -5.74 1.57 1.16
N PHE A 71 -6.44 0.96 2.10
CA PHE A 71 -6.17 1.14 3.51
C PHE A 71 -5.83 -0.17 4.21
N ILE A 72 -4.92 -0.05 5.18
CA ILE A 72 -4.61 -1.08 6.17
C ILE A 72 -4.74 -0.42 7.53
N GLU A 73 -5.46 -1.05 8.44
CA GLU A 73 -5.68 -0.57 9.80
C GLU A 73 -5.43 -1.68 10.80
N MET A 74 -4.62 -1.38 11.82
CA MET A 74 -4.48 -2.27 12.97
C MET A 74 -5.64 -2.02 13.94
N LEU A 75 -6.44 -3.04 14.18
CA LEU A 75 -7.54 -2.99 15.11
C LEU A 75 -7.04 -3.23 16.55
N ASP A 76 -7.79 -2.69 17.51
CA ASP A 76 -7.72 -3.00 18.94
C ASP A 76 -6.35 -2.75 19.63
N LYS A 77 -5.48 -1.93 19.05
CA LYS A 77 -4.21 -1.54 19.69
C LYS A 77 -4.47 -0.67 20.91
N THR A 78 -3.87 -1.03 22.03
CA THR A 78 -3.88 -0.29 23.29
C THR A 78 -2.47 -0.06 23.82
N SER A 79 -2.33 0.82 24.80
CA SER A 79 -1.06 1.07 25.48
C SER A 79 -0.53 -0.16 26.22
N LYS A 80 -1.41 -1.09 26.61
CA LYS A 80 -1.05 -2.33 27.32
C LYS A 80 -0.36 -3.37 26.44
N ASP A 81 -0.39 -3.20 25.11
CA ASP A 81 0.22 -4.14 24.17
C ASP A 81 1.73 -3.99 24.05
N THR A 82 2.26 -2.85 24.52
CA THR A 82 3.69 -2.57 24.56
C THR A 82 4.24 -3.03 25.90
N VAL A 83 5.23 -3.91 25.88
CA VAL A 83 5.95 -4.40 27.07
C VAL A 83 7.25 -3.63 27.19
N VAL A 84 7.42 -2.95 28.32
CA VAL A 84 8.66 -2.26 28.68
C VAL A 84 9.32 -2.98 29.85
N GLN A 85 10.66 -3.06 29.85
CA GLN A 85 11.43 -3.70 30.92
C GLN A 85 12.59 -2.80 31.36
N GLY A 86 12.94 -2.94 32.64
CA GLY A 86 14.09 -2.27 33.25
C GLY A 86 13.80 -0.81 33.60
N HIS A 87 14.76 -0.21 34.31
CA HIS A 87 14.67 1.18 34.79
C HIS A 87 14.65 2.21 33.65
N ASN A 88 15.14 1.84 32.46
CA ASN A 88 15.20 2.71 31.28
C ASN A 88 13.95 2.63 30.39
N ALA A 89 12.90 1.91 30.81
CA ALA A 89 11.66 1.71 30.04
C ALA A 89 11.91 1.20 28.61
N GLN A 90 12.86 0.26 28.45
CA GLN A 90 13.19 -0.31 27.14
C GLN A 90 12.02 -1.13 26.63
N ILE A 91 11.54 -0.82 25.41
CA ILE A 91 10.49 -1.60 24.76
C ILE A 91 11.07 -2.95 24.32
N VAL A 92 10.57 -4.02 24.93
CA VAL A 92 11.00 -5.40 24.65
C VAL A 92 10.05 -6.11 23.69
N LYS A 93 8.78 -5.73 23.71
CA LYS A 93 7.74 -6.31 22.85
C LYS A 93 6.72 -5.25 22.51
N ASP A 94 6.34 -5.15 21.23
CA ASP A 94 5.32 -4.20 20.80
C ASP A 94 4.45 -4.79 19.69
N MET A 95 3.14 -4.58 19.82
CA MET A 95 2.18 -5.01 18.81
C MET A 95 2.25 -4.07 17.61
N ARG A 96 2.63 -4.61 16.45
CA ARG A 96 2.76 -3.85 15.21
C ARG A 96 2.53 -4.72 13.98
N ILE A 97 2.13 -4.07 12.90
CA ILE A 97 2.10 -4.67 11.56
C ILE A 97 3.19 -4.00 10.71
N LYS A 98 4.04 -4.78 10.05
CA LYS A 98 4.97 -4.32 9.03
C LYS A 98 4.48 -4.76 7.65
N ILE A 99 4.45 -3.83 6.70
CA ILE A 99 4.13 -4.08 5.31
C ILE A 99 5.42 -4.44 4.58
N GLU A 100 5.66 -5.72 4.34
CA GLU A 100 6.91 -6.18 3.71
C GLU A 100 6.91 -5.96 2.20
N LYS A 101 5.80 -6.33 1.55
CA LYS A 101 5.60 -6.19 0.11
C LYS A 101 4.13 -5.90 -0.17
N LEU A 102 3.89 -5.15 -1.24
CA LEU A 102 2.55 -4.83 -1.73
C LEU A 102 2.59 -4.92 -3.25
N PHE A 103 1.63 -5.63 -3.83
CA PHE A 103 1.44 -5.74 -5.26
C PHE A 103 0.02 -5.33 -5.63
N ILE A 104 -0.10 -4.60 -6.74
CA ILE A 104 -1.38 -4.26 -7.37
C ILE A 104 -1.25 -4.65 -8.84
N ASP A 105 -2.07 -5.59 -9.32
CA ASP A 105 -1.94 -6.20 -10.65
C ASP A 105 -0.50 -6.61 -10.98
N GLU A 106 0.12 -7.39 -10.06
CA GLU A 106 1.50 -7.89 -10.17
C GLU A 106 2.60 -6.81 -10.13
N ILE A 107 2.26 -5.53 -10.03
CA ILE A 107 3.25 -4.45 -9.92
C ILE A 107 3.71 -4.31 -8.49
N ASP A 108 5.02 -4.41 -8.26
CA ASP A 108 5.64 -4.16 -6.96
C ASP A 108 5.52 -2.68 -6.55
N MET A 109 4.82 -2.46 -5.45
CA MET A 109 4.52 -1.15 -4.88
C MET A 109 5.54 -0.68 -3.85
N ARG A 110 6.67 -1.39 -3.65
CA ARG A 110 7.70 -1.08 -2.64
C ARG A 110 8.10 0.39 -2.60
N ASN A 111 8.31 1.01 -3.77
CA ASN A 111 8.70 2.42 -3.88
C ASN A 111 7.58 3.44 -3.56
N HIS A 112 6.35 2.95 -3.34
CA HIS A 112 5.18 3.77 -3.00
C HIS A 112 4.68 3.53 -1.59
N ILE A 113 5.15 2.50 -0.87
CA ILE A 113 4.81 2.24 0.54
C ILE A 113 5.12 3.48 1.40
N PHE A 114 6.31 4.07 1.26
CA PHE A 114 6.69 5.29 1.99
C PHE A 114 5.91 6.56 1.60
N LYS A 115 5.15 6.53 0.50
CA LYS A 115 4.27 7.64 0.09
C LYS A 115 2.89 7.55 0.73
N ALA A 116 2.54 6.38 1.27
CA ALA A 116 1.32 6.21 2.01
C ALA A 116 1.38 6.99 3.32
N LYS A 117 0.22 7.41 3.78
CA LYS A 117 0.06 8.24 4.97
C LYS A 117 -0.78 7.49 5.98
N GLN A 118 -0.27 7.34 7.18
CA GLN A 118 -1.06 6.95 8.34
C GLN A 118 -1.40 8.18 9.15
N ARG A 119 -2.63 8.26 9.65
CA ARG A 119 -3.02 9.16 10.75
C ARG A 119 -3.21 8.33 12.01
N PRO A 120 -2.16 8.21 12.85
CA PRO A 120 -2.23 7.36 14.03
C PRO A 120 -3.29 7.84 15.02
N ILE A 121 -3.98 6.90 15.65
CA ILE A 121 -4.81 7.14 16.83
C ILE A 121 -3.95 6.81 18.04
N TYR A 122 -3.38 7.86 18.64
CA TYR A 122 -2.51 7.76 19.80
C TYR A 122 -3.29 7.48 21.09
N HIS A 123 -2.61 6.92 22.09
CA HIS A 123 -3.22 6.65 23.40
C HIS A 123 -3.28 7.91 24.27
N THR A 124 -2.40 8.88 24.02
CA THR A 124 -2.35 10.16 24.74
C THR A 124 -2.27 11.33 23.76
N PHE A 125 -2.69 12.51 24.23
CA PHE A 125 -2.58 13.74 23.46
C PHE A 125 -1.11 14.08 23.20
N ASN A 126 -0.80 14.56 21.99
CA ASN A 126 0.55 14.94 21.54
C ASN A 126 1.63 13.84 21.65
N GLN A 127 1.26 12.56 21.68
CA GLN A 127 2.23 11.45 21.74
C GLN A 127 3.15 11.38 20.51
N GLY A 128 2.72 11.91 19.36
CA GLY A 128 3.49 11.83 18.13
C GLY A 128 2.94 12.69 17.00
N PRO A 129 3.54 12.60 15.81
CA PRO A 129 3.14 13.40 14.65
C PRO A 129 1.73 13.05 14.16
N LYS A 130 0.99 14.06 13.70
CA LYS A 130 -0.38 13.87 13.15
C LYS A 130 -0.44 12.93 11.94
N VAL A 131 0.66 12.82 11.19
CA VAL A 131 0.79 11.96 10.02
C VAL A 131 2.14 11.26 10.05
N VAL A 132 2.14 9.95 9.78
CA VAL A 132 3.34 9.13 9.67
C VAL A 132 3.42 8.53 8.28
N ASN A 133 4.62 8.52 7.72
CA ASN A 133 4.97 7.88 6.45
C ASN A 133 5.91 6.71 6.74
N SER A 134 5.35 5.53 6.96
CA SER A 134 6.11 4.34 7.33
C SER A 134 5.51 3.09 6.69
N ASP A 135 6.34 2.06 6.54
CA ASP A 135 5.96 0.68 6.26
C ASP A 135 5.50 -0.07 7.52
N HIS A 136 5.62 0.54 8.71
CA HIS A 136 5.18 0.00 9.98
C HIS A 136 3.93 0.72 10.50
N ILE A 137 3.01 -0.05 11.06
CA ILE A 137 1.77 0.39 11.70
C ILE A 137 1.88 0.00 13.17
N PHE A 138 2.22 0.97 14.01
CA PHE A 138 2.40 0.80 15.47
C PHE A 138 1.17 1.19 16.30
N PHE A 139 0.27 1.95 15.69
CA PHE A 139 -0.95 2.45 16.33
C PHE A 139 -2.14 2.15 15.41
N SER A 140 -3.34 2.19 15.98
CA SER A 140 -4.58 2.20 15.19
C SER A 140 -4.66 3.44 14.29
N GLY A 141 -5.64 3.44 13.39
CA GLY A 141 -5.78 4.47 12.37
C GLY A 141 -5.24 4.02 11.01
N LYS A 142 -6.01 4.34 9.97
CA LYS A 142 -5.79 3.88 8.61
C LYS A 142 -4.46 4.38 8.03
N TRP A 143 -3.60 3.44 7.67
CA TRP A 143 -2.53 3.63 6.69
C TRP A 143 -3.17 3.68 5.30
N LYS A 144 -2.91 4.72 4.49
CA LYS A 144 -3.59 4.95 3.21
C LYS A 144 -2.62 5.16 2.05
N LEU A 145 -2.73 4.31 1.01
CA LEU A 145 -2.04 4.47 -0.27
C LEU A 145 -3.04 4.92 -1.34
N TYR A 146 -2.86 6.13 -1.86
CA TYR A 146 -3.76 6.73 -2.86
C TYR A 146 -3.36 6.37 -4.31
N PHE A 147 -4.36 6.10 -5.13
CA PHE A 147 -4.20 5.80 -6.56
C PHE A 147 -5.43 6.14 -7.41
N GLU A 148 -5.23 6.18 -8.72
CA GLU A 148 -6.30 6.36 -9.70
C GLU A 148 -6.53 5.08 -10.51
N ASN A 149 -7.72 4.94 -11.07
CA ASN A 149 -8.08 3.81 -11.93
C ASN A 149 -7.70 4.12 -13.40
N PRO A 150 -7.01 3.23 -14.14
CA PRO A 150 -6.46 1.95 -13.71
C PRO A 150 -5.19 2.09 -12.83
N PRO A 151 -5.07 1.34 -11.72
CA PRO A 151 -3.96 1.48 -10.76
C PRO A 151 -2.60 1.31 -11.42
N ARG A 152 -2.50 0.29 -12.28
CA ARG A 152 -1.31 -0.04 -13.06
C ARG A 152 -0.81 1.15 -13.89
N LEU A 153 -1.70 1.87 -14.59
CA LEU A 153 -1.34 3.06 -15.36
C LEU A 153 -0.94 4.24 -14.45
N PHE A 154 -1.70 4.47 -13.38
CA PHE A 154 -1.42 5.55 -12.43
C PHE A 154 -0.01 5.42 -11.83
N PHE A 155 0.33 4.23 -11.34
CA PHE A 155 1.62 3.98 -10.74
C PHE A 155 2.75 3.94 -11.76
N ALA A 156 2.49 3.47 -12.98
CA ALA A 156 3.43 3.57 -14.07
C ALA A 156 3.76 5.05 -14.34
N ASN A 157 2.76 5.91 -14.58
CA ASN A 157 2.94 7.35 -14.82
C ASN A 157 3.67 8.08 -13.69
N LYS A 158 3.34 7.76 -12.43
CA LYS A 158 3.96 8.36 -11.25
C LYS A 158 5.39 7.89 -11.00
N THR A 159 5.75 6.71 -11.50
CA THR A 159 7.12 6.18 -11.47
C THR A 159 7.92 6.75 -12.65
N TYR A 160 7.30 6.86 -13.82
CA TYR A 160 7.87 7.46 -15.04
C TYR A 160 8.23 8.93 -14.87
N SER A 161 7.38 9.74 -14.22
CA SER A 161 7.66 11.16 -14.00
C SER A 161 8.89 11.41 -13.13
N LYS A 162 9.31 10.43 -12.32
CA LYS A 162 10.54 10.50 -11.51
C LYS A 162 11.74 9.78 -12.16
N ALA A 163 11.52 8.72 -12.95
CA ALA A 163 12.58 7.94 -13.58
C ALA A 163 13.22 8.64 -14.80
N LEU A 164 12.49 9.54 -15.47
CA LEU A 164 13.04 10.41 -16.52
C LEU A 164 14.16 11.34 -16.02
N VAL A 165 14.36 11.44 -14.70
CA VAL A 165 15.25 12.45 -14.08
C VAL A 165 16.59 11.87 -13.61
N SER A 166 16.86 10.55 -13.54
CA SER A 166 18.12 10.13 -12.86
C SER A 166 18.80 8.76 -13.08
N ASN A 167 18.31 7.75 -13.82
CA ASN A 167 19.08 6.48 -13.92
C ASN A 167 18.73 5.54 -15.12
N PRO A 168 19.71 5.07 -15.92
CA PRO A 168 19.50 4.15 -17.05
C PRO A 168 18.86 2.78 -16.71
N LYS A 169 19.26 2.14 -15.61
CA LYS A 169 18.68 0.83 -15.19
C LYS A 169 17.21 0.94 -14.81
N LYS A 170 16.80 2.11 -14.30
CA LYS A 170 15.38 2.40 -14.00
C LYS A 170 14.59 2.66 -15.29
N GLN A 171 15.23 3.14 -16.36
CA GLN A 171 14.60 3.29 -17.66
C GLN A 171 14.32 1.93 -18.31
N GLU A 172 15.20 0.94 -18.18
CA GLU A 172 14.97 -0.42 -18.70
C GLU A 172 13.77 -1.11 -18.03
N GLN A 173 13.66 -1.04 -16.71
CA GLN A 173 12.48 -1.54 -15.99
C GLN A 173 11.21 -0.82 -16.46
N VAL A 174 11.29 0.48 -16.69
CA VAL A 174 10.20 1.31 -17.21
C VAL A 174 9.78 0.88 -18.62
N ILE A 175 10.74 0.61 -19.50
CA ILE A 175 10.49 0.11 -20.86
C ILE A 175 9.85 -1.28 -20.79
N HIS A 176 10.33 -2.16 -19.92
CA HIS A 176 9.74 -3.47 -19.68
C HIS A 176 8.28 -3.37 -19.19
N TYR A 177 8.01 -2.47 -18.24
CA TYR A 177 6.65 -2.22 -17.76
C TYR A 177 5.74 -1.68 -18.85
N LYS A 178 6.24 -0.79 -19.74
CA LYS A 178 5.50 -0.31 -20.91
C LYS A 178 5.21 -1.43 -21.89
N LYS A 179 6.18 -2.28 -22.20
CA LYS A 179 5.99 -3.41 -23.10
C LYS A 179 4.92 -4.37 -22.57
N LYS A 180 4.98 -4.74 -21.29
CA LYS A 180 3.94 -5.55 -20.64
C LYS A 180 2.58 -4.86 -20.57
N LEU A 181 2.54 -3.53 -20.48
CA LEU A 181 1.30 -2.74 -20.49
C LEU A 181 0.70 -2.76 -21.90
N ASP A 182 1.52 -2.54 -22.90
CA ASP A 182 1.10 -2.52 -24.29
C ASP A 182 0.62 -3.91 -24.73
N GLU A 183 1.32 -4.98 -24.34
CA GLU A 183 0.87 -6.37 -24.54
C GLU A 183 -0.46 -6.66 -23.85
N TYR A 184 -0.65 -6.21 -22.61
CA TYR A 184 -1.90 -6.48 -21.86
C TYR A 184 -3.10 -5.65 -22.36
N PHE A 185 -2.88 -4.42 -22.82
CA PHE A 185 -3.94 -3.51 -23.26
C PHE A 185 -4.20 -3.55 -24.78
N PHE A 186 -3.22 -3.91 -25.61
CA PHE A 186 -3.31 -3.94 -27.07
C PHE A 186 -2.95 -5.30 -27.69
N GLY A 187 -2.54 -6.27 -26.88
CA GLY A 187 -2.37 -7.65 -27.33
C GLY A 187 -3.72 -8.32 -27.58
N LYS A 188 -4.24 -8.19 -28.80
CA LYS A 188 -4.96 -9.28 -29.46
C LYS A 188 -4.61 -9.29 -30.95
N LYS A 189 -3.61 -10.10 -31.29
CA LYS A 189 -3.63 -11.17 -32.30
C LYS A 189 -2.23 -11.78 -32.39
#